data_AF-A0A258DST8-F1
#
_entry.id   AF-A0A258DST8-F1
#
_cell.length_a   1.000
_cell.length_b   1.000
_cell.length_c   1.000
_cell.angle_alpha   90.00
_cell.angle_beta   90.00
_cell.angle_gamma   90.00
#
_symmetry.space_group_name_H-M   'P 1'
#
loop_
_entity.id
_entity.type
_entity.pdbx_description
1 polymer ?
#
loop_
_entity_poly.entity_id
_entity_poly.type
_entity_poly.pdbx_seq_one_letter_code
_entity_poly.pdbx_strand_id
1 'polypeptide(L)'
;MHKVVPSRGKSHASRLLIAKVVIVVLHGVGIVGLSLPEYQDWFLQLTPVQLLSSLFILLFFHRGWNDAFPIFAAAAFWIGFGSEIIGIHTGYLFGDYVYGPTLGPKLWEVPIIIGVN
;
A
#
# COMPACT_ATOMS: atom_id res chain seq x y z
N MET A 1 -25.80 13.26 -26.20
CA MET A 1 -25.03 12.10 -26.72
C MET A 1 -24.71 11.17 -25.56
N HIS A 2 -25.47 10.09 -25.38
CA HIS A 2 -25.15 9.05 -24.40
C HIS A 2 -23.94 8.25 -24.91
N LYS A 3 -22.78 8.41 -24.27
CA LYS A 3 -21.63 7.53 -24.51
C LYS A 3 -21.99 6.14 -24.00
N VAL A 4 -22.18 5.20 -24.91
CA VAL A 4 -22.36 3.77 -24.59
C VAL A 4 -21.11 3.31 -23.85
N VAL A 5 -21.24 2.95 -22.57
CA VAL A 5 -20.15 2.35 -21.80
C VAL A 5 -19.90 0.97 -22.42
N PRO A 6 -18.69 0.69 -22.96
CA PRO A 6 -18.43 -0.60 -23.58
C PRO A 6 -18.57 -1.72 -22.54
N SER A 7 -19.33 -2.76 -22.89
CA SER A 7 -19.52 -3.93 -22.03
C SER A 7 -18.15 -4.54 -21.69
N ARG A 8 -17.83 -4.68 -20.41
CA ARG A 8 -16.53 -5.23 -19.97
C ARG A 8 -16.45 -6.70 -20.42
N GLY A 9 -15.49 -7.02 -21.29
CA GLY A 9 -15.29 -8.39 -21.78
C GLY A 9 -15.00 -9.39 -20.67
N LYS A 10 -15.36 -10.67 -20.88
CA LYS A 10 -15.23 -11.76 -19.90
C LYS A 10 -13.83 -11.85 -19.25
N SER A 11 -12.77 -11.65 -20.03
CA SER A 11 -11.37 -11.66 -19.54
C SER A 11 -11.10 -10.59 -18.47
N HIS A 12 -11.67 -9.39 -18.61
CA HIS A 12 -11.54 -8.33 -17.61
C HIS A 12 -12.26 -8.69 -16.31
N ALA A 13 -13.44 -9.31 -16.40
CA ALA A 13 -14.17 -9.77 -15.22
C ALA A 13 -13.39 -10.85 -14.46
N SER A 14 -12.78 -11.80 -15.17
CA SER A 14 -11.91 -12.82 -14.57
C SER A 14 -10.68 -12.23 -13.88
N ARG A 15 -9.97 -11.29 -14.51
CA ARG A 15 -8.82 -10.61 -13.90
C ARG A 15 -9.20 -9.87 -12.62
N LEU A 16 -10.33 -9.17 -12.64
CA LEU A 16 -10.83 -8.46 -11.47
C LEU A 16 -11.20 -9.43 -10.33
N LEU A 17 -11.82 -10.56 -10.65
CA LEU A 17 -12.13 -11.59 -9.66
C LEU A 17 -10.85 -12.14 -9.03
N ILE A 18 -9.85 -12.49 -9.85
CA ILE A 18 -8.55 -12.99 -9.36
C ILE A 18 -7.90 -11.96 -8.44
N ALA A 19 -7.84 -10.69 -8.84
CA ALA A 19 -7.24 -9.65 -8.01
C ALA A 19 -7.97 -9.48 -6.66
N LYS A 20 -9.30 -9.52 -6.66
CA LYS A 20 -10.10 -9.50 -5.43
C LYS A 20 -9.78 -10.67 -4.51
N VAL A 21 -9.72 -11.89 -5.07
CA VAL A 21 -9.37 -13.09 -4.30
C VAL A 21 -7.96 -12.97 -3.74
N VAL A 22 -6.98 -12.54 -4.54
CA VAL A 22 -5.60 -12.34 -4.10
C VAL A 22 -5.52 -11.35 -2.95
N ILE A 23 -6.16 -10.18 -3.07
CA ILE A 23 -6.19 -9.17 -2.00
C ILE A 23 -6.78 -9.76 -0.72
N VAL A 24 -7.94 -10.42 -0.81
CA VAL A 24 -8.62 -11.00 0.36
C VAL A 24 -7.75 -12.07 1.01
N VAL A 25 -7.13 -12.96 0.23
CA VAL A 25 -6.25 -14.01 0.74
C VAL A 25 -5.02 -13.40 1.42
N LEU A 26 -4.35 -12.44 0.78
CA LEU A 26 -3.17 -11.78 1.34
C LEU A 26 -3.47 -11.11 2.68
N HIS A 27 -4.59 -10.38 2.79
CA HIS A 27 -4.99 -9.75 4.05
C HIS A 27 -5.44 -10.77 5.09
N GLY A 28 -6.19 -11.80 4.69
CA GLY A 28 -6.61 -12.87 5.60
C GLY A 28 -5.43 -13.63 6.19
N VAL A 29 -4.45 -13.97 5.35
CA VAL A 29 -3.19 -14.61 5.76
C VAL A 29 -2.39 -13.68 6.68
N GLY A 30 -2.31 -12.38 6.36
CA GLY A 30 -1.69 -11.38 7.24
C GLY A 30 -2.37 -11.26 8.61
N ILE A 31 -3.70 -11.23 8.65
CA ILE A 31 -4.47 -11.18 9.92
C ILE A 31 -4.16 -12.41 10.77
N VAL A 32 -4.23 -13.62 10.20
CA VAL A 32 -3.95 -14.86 10.94
C VAL A 32 -2.49 -14.88 11.40
N GLY A 33 -1.56 -14.56 10.51
CA GLY A 33 -0.12 -14.58 10.80
C GLY A 33 0.32 -13.58 11.87
N LEU A 34 -0.25 -12.38 11.87
CA LEU A 34 0.04 -11.35 12.89
C LEU A 34 -0.66 -11.60 14.22
N SER A 35 -1.76 -12.36 14.25
CA SER A 35 -2.51 -12.68 15.47
C SER A 35 -1.90 -13.81 16.28
N LEU A 36 -1.02 -14.62 15.68
CA LEU A 36 -0.37 -15.76 16.32
C LEU A 36 1.05 -15.37 16.77
N PRO A 37 1.37 -15.37 18.07
CA PRO A 37 2.67 -14.90 18.58
C PRO A 37 3.88 -15.61 17.96
N GLU A 38 3.74 -16.91 17.63
CA GLU A 38 4.81 -17.70 17.01
C GLU A 38 5.19 -17.23 15.59
N TYR A 39 4.23 -16.64 14.86
CA TYR A 39 4.43 -16.21 13.47
C TYR A 39 4.52 -14.69 13.32
N GLN A 40 4.16 -13.92 14.34
CA GLN A 40 4.02 -12.47 14.28
C GLN A 40 5.27 -11.79 13.70
N ASP A 41 6.48 -12.15 14.16
CA ASP A 41 7.72 -11.53 13.69
C ASP A 41 7.98 -11.77 12.19
N TRP A 42 7.71 -12.98 11.72
CA TRP A 42 7.82 -13.33 10.30
C TRP A 42 6.85 -12.50 9.46
N PHE A 43 5.61 -12.37 9.90
CA PHE A 43 4.59 -11.59 9.19
C PHE A 43 4.85 -10.09 9.25
N LEU A 44 5.41 -9.57 10.34
CA LEU A 44 5.84 -8.18 10.44
C LEU A 44 6.92 -7.86 9.39
N GLN A 45 7.89 -8.74 9.20
CA GLN A 45 8.93 -8.59 8.16
C GLN A 45 8.37 -8.69 6.73
N LEU A 46 7.22 -9.34 6.53
CA LEU A 46 6.54 -9.41 5.24
C LEU A 46 5.65 -8.20 4.95
N THR A 47 5.43 -7.31 5.92
CA THR A 47 4.59 -6.10 5.76
C THR A 47 5.03 -5.23 4.57
N PRO A 48 6.34 -4.97 4.32
CA PRO A 48 6.76 -4.23 3.13
C PRO A 48 6.34 -4.90 1.83
N VAL A 49 6.42 -6.24 1.77
CA VAL A 49 5.98 -7.03 0.60
C VAL A 49 4.48 -6.91 0.40
N GLN A 50 3.71 -6.92 1.48
CA GLN A 50 2.25 -6.75 1.44
C GLN A 50 1.85 -5.36 0.91
N LEU A 51 2.53 -4.30 1.36
CA LEU A 51 2.30 -2.92 0.88
C LEU A 51 2.63 -2.80 -0.61
N LEU A 52 3.80 -3.29 -1.03
CA LEU A 52 4.19 -3.28 -2.45
C LEU A 52 3.27 -4.10 -3.33
N SER A 53 2.78 -5.25 -2.83
CA SER A 53 1.81 -6.09 -3.55
C SER A 53 0.49 -5.33 -3.76
N SER A 54 0.02 -4.63 -2.73
CA SER A 54 -1.20 -3.81 -2.80
C SER A 54 -1.05 -2.65 -3.77
N LEU A 55 0.08 -1.91 -3.70
CA LEU A 55 0.41 -0.85 -4.65
C LEU A 55 0.46 -1.39 -6.09
N PHE A 56 1.14 -2.52 -6.30
CA PHE A 56 1.26 -3.13 -7.62
C PHE A 56 -0.12 -3.48 -8.20
N ILE A 57 -0.98 -4.11 -7.41
CA ILE A 57 -2.35 -4.44 -7.86
C ILE A 57 -3.13 -3.17 -8.19
N LEU A 58 -3.03 -2.13 -7.35
CA LEU A 58 -3.69 -0.84 -7.60
C LEU A 58 -3.23 -0.22 -8.92
N LEU A 59 -1.92 -0.13 -9.14
CA LEU A 59 -1.34 0.42 -10.36
C LEU A 59 -1.64 -0.44 -11.59
N PHE A 60 -1.70 -1.76 -11.44
CA PHE A 60 -2.04 -2.69 -12.53
C PHE A 60 -3.46 -2.47 -13.06
N PHE A 61 -4.40 -2.07 -12.20
CA PHE A 61 -5.77 -1.72 -12.59
C PHE A 61 -5.99 -0.23 -12.85
N HIS A 62 -4.97 0.61 -12.64
CA HIS A 62 -5.02 2.03 -12.96
C HIS A 62 -5.15 2.23 -14.47
N ARG A 63 -6.09 3.07 -14.89
CA ARG A 63 -6.36 3.37 -16.30
C ARG A 63 -5.98 4.79 -16.72
N GLY A 64 -5.78 5.69 -15.76
CA GLY A 64 -5.53 7.10 -15.99
C GLY A 64 -4.05 7.44 -16.14
N TRP A 65 -3.30 6.63 -16.89
CA TRP A 65 -1.89 6.88 -17.16
C TRP A 65 -1.77 8.10 -18.07
N ASN A 66 -1.14 9.16 -17.58
CA ASN A 66 -0.83 10.39 -18.30
C ASN A 66 0.44 11.02 -17.71
N ASP A 67 0.96 12.07 -18.34
CA ASP A 67 2.21 12.71 -17.92
C ASP A 67 2.11 13.40 -16.55
N ALA A 68 0.90 13.72 -16.09
CA ALA A 68 0.66 14.27 -14.76
C ALA A 68 0.66 13.20 -13.65
N PHE A 69 0.46 11.92 -13.99
CA PHE A 69 0.34 10.85 -13.00
C PHE A 69 1.61 10.64 -12.17
N PRO A 70 2.83 10.60 -12.73
CA PRO A 70 4.05 10.48 -11.93
C PRO A 70 4.22 11.64 -10.93
N ILE A 71 3.85 12.86 -11.33
CA ILE A 71 3.89 14.05 -10.46
C ILE A 71 2.89 13.87 -9.31
N PHE A 72 1.66 13.44 -9.62
CA PHE A 72 0.65 13.14 -8.61
C PHE A 72 1.10 12.03 -7.65
N ALA A 73 1.66 10.93 -8.16
CA ALA A 73 2.14 9.82 -7.35
C ALA A 73 3.30 10.24 -6.43
N ALA A 74 4.24 11.03 -6.95
CA ALA A 74 5.32 11.59 -6.14
C ALA A 74 4.80 12.55 -5.07
N ALA A 75 3.82 13.40 -5.40
CA ALA A 75 3.18 14.28 -4.43
C ALA A 75 2.47 13.48 -3.33
N ALA A 76 1.68 12.46 -3.69
CA ALA A 76 1.01 11.59 -2.73
C ALA A 76 2.02 10.90 -1.79
N PHE A 77 3.10 10.35 -2.37
CA PHE A 77 4.19 9.74 -1.61
C PHE A 77 4.81 10.73 -0.61
N TRP A 78 5.20 11.92 -1.06
CA TRP A 78 5.87 12.90 -0.20
C TRP A 78 4.95 13.53 0.82
N ILE A 79 3.66 13.68 0.53
CA ILE A 79 2.68 14.15 1.51
C ILE A 79 2.51 13.11 2.62
N GLY A 80 2.30 11.83 2.27
CA GLY A 80 2.17 10.76 3.26
C GLY A 80 3.45 10.59 4.08
N PHE A 81 4.60 10.42 3.41
CA PHE A 81 5.90 10.30 4.07
C PHE A 81 6.26 11.54 4.90
N GLY A 82 5.97 12.74 4.39
CA GLY A 82 6.21 14.00 5.10
C GLY A 82 5.35 14.13 6.35
N SER A 83 4.08 13.71 6.32
CA SER A 83 3.23 13.69 7.51
C SER A 83 3.80 12.77 8.59
N GLU A 84 4.45 11.67 8.22
CA GLU A 84 5.06 10.73 9.16
C GLU A 84 6.34 11.30 9.78
N ILE A 85 7.15 12.02 8.99
CA ILE A 85 8.31 12.74 9.53
C ILE A 85 7.84 13.75 10.59
N ILE A 86 6.81 14.52 10.28
CA ILE A 86 6.22 15.48 11.22
C ILE A 86 5.71 14.73 12.46
N GLY A 87 4.99 13.64 12.27
CA GLY A 87 4.47 12.80 13.36
C GLY A 87 5.57 12.33 14.30
N ILE A 88 6.59 11.64 13.79
CA ILE A 88 7.69 11.06 14.58
C ILE A 88 8.51 12.12 15.32
N HIS A 89 8.77 13.30 14.72
CA HIS A 89 9.65 14.30 15.33
C HIS A 89 8.92 15.29 16.24
N THR A 90 7.61 15.48 16.06
CA THR A 90 6.85 16.51 16.80
C THR A 90 5.78 15.92 17.71
N GLY A 91 5.39 14.66 17.51
CA GLY A 91 4.26 14.03 18.19
C GLY A 91 2.88 14.63 17.81
N TYR A 92 2.83 15.63 16.93
CA TYR A 92 1.63 16.44 16.71
C TYR A 92 0.49 15.68 15.99
N LEU A 93 0.83 14.86 14.98
CA LEU A 93 -0.15 14.23 14.11
C LEU A 93 -0.66 12.89 14.65
N PHE A 94 0.23 12.08 15.22
CA PHE A 94 -0.07 10.69 15.61
C PHE A 94 0.39 10.34 17.03
N GLY A 95 0.82 11.33 17.82
CA GLY A 95 1.37 11.15 19.17
C GLY A 95 2.84 10.70 19.15
N ASP A 96 3.34 10.31 20.33
CA ASP A 96 4.72 9.85 20.51
C ASP A 96 4.83 8.37 20.17
N TYR A 97 5.44 8.04 19.03
CA TYR A 97 5.76 6.68 18.62
C TYR A 97 7.06 6.64 17.82
N VAL A 98 7.63 5.45 17.67
CA VAL A 98 8.85 5.22 16.90
C VAL A 98 8.66 3.97 16.04
N TYR A 99 9.09 4.04 14.78
CA TYR A 99 9.06 2.88 13.90
C TYR A 99 10.07 1.80 14.34
N GLY A 100 9.65 0.54 14.31
CA GLY A 100 10.55 -0.61 14.48
C GLY A 100 11.46 -0.87 13.27
N PRO A 101 12.31 -1.90 13.32
CA PRO A 101 13.23 -2.26 12.22
C PRO A 101 12.55 -3.07 11.10
N THR A 102 11.29 -3.46 11.25
CA THR A 102 10.62 -4.46 10.39
C THR A 102 10.18 -3.94 9.03
N LEU A 103 10.08 -2.61 8.86
CA LEU A 103 9.59 -1.98 7.63
C LEU A 103 10.69 -1.65 6.61
N GLY A 104 11.91 -2.15 6.83
CA GLY A 104 13.04 -1.96 5.93
C GLY A 104 13.76 -0.61 6.11
N PRO A 105 14.43 -0.10 5.06
CA PRO A 105 15.24 1.10 5.15
C PRO A 105 14.45 2.32 5.60
N LYS A 106 15.07 3.09 6.49
CA LYS A 106 14.51 4.35 7.00
C LYS A 106 15.24 5.54 6.40
N LEU A 107 14.50 6.63 6.24
CA LEU A 107 15.02 7.96 5.96
C LEU A 107 14.44 8.90 7.01
N TRP A 108 15.30 9.60 7.76
CA TRP A 108 14.89 10.43 8.90
C TRP A 108 13.98 9.67 9.89
N GLU A 109 14.39 8.49 10.32
CA GLU A 109 13.64 7.61 11.24
C GLU A 109 12.30 7.06 10.73
N VAL A 110 11.84 7.46 9.54
CA VAL A 110 10.61 6.97 8.91
C VAL A 110 10.95 5.91 7.84
N PRO A 111 10.35 4.72 7.87
CA PRO A 111 10.55 3.71 6.83
C PRO A 111 10.06 4.22 5.47
N ILE A 112 10.90 4.12 4.44
CA ILE A 112 10.60 4.65 3.09
C ILE A 112 9.31 4.03 2.52
N ILE A 113 9.03 2.77 2.88
CA ILE A 113 7.84 2.05 2.44
C ILE A 113 6.52 2.70 2.91
N ILE A 114 6.54 3.53 3.95
CA ILE A 114 5.33 4.20 4.42
C ILE A 114 4.79 5.20 3.38
N GLY A 115 5.66 5.80 2.56
CA GLY A 115 5.20 6.70 1.50
C GLY A 115 4.36 6.00 0.41
N VAL A 116 4.33 4.67 0.36
CA VAL A 116 3.48 3.91 -0.57
C VAL A 116 2.26 3.25 0.07
N ASN A 117 2.02 3.48 1.36
CA ASN A 117 0.83 3.01 2.08
C ASN A 117 -0.41 3.83 1.70
#